data_AF-A0A6M0SQ81-F1
#
_entry.id   AF-A0A6M0SQ81-F1
#
_cell.length_a   1.000
_cell.length_b   1.000
_cell.length_c   1.000
_cell.angle_alpha   90.00
_cell.angle_beta   90.00
_cell.angle_gamma   90.00
#
_symmetry.space_group_name_H-M   'P 1'
#
loop_
_entity.id
_entity.type
_entity.pdbx_description
1 polymer ?
#
loop_
_entity_poly.entity_id
_entity_poly.type
_entity_poly.pdbx_seq_one_letter_code
_entity_poly.pdbx_strand_id
1 'polypeptide(L)'
;MRLEVGTNFDNELFNQIKGLPVSVIYGKLTEDIVGGGRPSLALPRVDIEKIKRHIELAHENGIEFNYLLNAACLDNLELTAEMNSEIIKLLDLLNELKVDWVTVTIPYLIELVKKRLPNVKVSVSAFANVDSIQKAKHYERLGVDEITIPESYNRNFKFLKELRKNVNIDIRLIATNDCLLSCPFQHFHPIYQSHASQSGHVSGGFAFDYCLLRCTYERLKDPSQFIKSGWIRPEDLEVYEEMGYDNFKLTERLKKTDQIVKMVKAYSERKWNGNLAEILNVRMSEEDYGLPNFEYIDKPEFADFGKMSRTFRFLFKNKVYIDNNKLSGFINFFKDNDINCLQRNCDDCQYCKKTADKAIKIDNEQYDVDIKEFKQLFNEINTGAFFKKEEKVMKWQNDVKEIFDKMMELKPEFIREVSSKTILADAEEIARKRNSNEVSVEDIIEANFNSTPKEIHPIMIGSLQNLGLNVDKYIEQ
;
A
#
# COMPACT_ATOMS: atom_id res chain seq x y z
N MET A 1 15.70 2.66 24.74
CA MET A 1 15.10 2.78 23.39
C MET A 1 15.60 1.74 22.41
N ARG A 2 14.66 1.14 21.67
CA ARG A 2 14.82 0.27 20.51
C ARG A 2 13.97 0.83 19.38
N LEU A 3 14.54 0.96 18.19
CA LEU A 3 13.82 1.41 16.99
C LEU A 3 13.59 0.23 16.04
N GLU A 4 12.36 0.12 15.55
CA GLU A 4 12.03 -0.75 14.44
C GLU A 4 11.73 0.06 13.19
N VAL A 5 12.46 -0.20 12.12
CA VAL A 5 12.48 0.67 10.95
C VAL A 5 12.02 -0.07 9.70
N GLY A 6 11.11 0.55 8.94
CA GLY A 6 10.70 0.03 7.65
C GLY A 6 11.84 0.11 6.63
N THR A 7 12.07 -0.95 5.86
CA THR A 7 13.09 -0.95 4.80
C THR A 7 12.47 -0.73 3.42
N ASN A 8 13.14 0.08 2.61
CA ASN A 8 12.89 0.22 1.17
C ASN A 8 13.70 -0.80 0.32
N PHE A 9 14.41 -1.73 0.99
CA PHE A 9 15.33 -2.72 0.41
C PHE A 9 16.51 -2.13 -0.36
N ASP A 10 16.91 -0.91 -0.03
CA ASP A 10 18.21 -0.36 -0.38
C ASP A 10 19.24 -0.77 0.68
N ASN A 11 20.29 -1.45 0.25
CA ASN A 11 21.34 -1.95 1.15
C ASN A 11 22.20 -0.83 1.74
N GLU A 12 22.24 0.35 1.12
CA GLU A 12 22.92 1.51 1.68
C GLU A 12 22.28 2.02 2.98
N LEU A 13 21.06 1.61 3.29
CA LEU A 13 20.39 1.91 4.55
C LEU A 13 21.26 1.47 5.75
N PHE A 14 21.83 0.26 5.71
CA PHE A 14 22.63 -0.29 6.81
C PHE A 14 23.89 0.52 7.10
N ASN A 15 24.56 1.00 6.07
CA ASN A 15 25.74 1.87 6.21
C ASN A 15 25.39 3.18 6.93
N GLN A 16 24.20 3.73 6.64
CA GLN A 16 23.78 5.04 7.14
C GLN A 16 23.14 5.01 8.53
N ILE A 17 22.59 3.86 8.95
CA ILE A 17 22.00 3.68 10.29
C ILE A 17 22.94 2.99 11.27
N LYS A 18 24.16 2.64 10.85
CA LYS A 18 25.15 1.96 11.69
C LYS A 18 25.43 2.74 12.98
N GLY A 19 25.34 2.05 14.12
CA GLY A 19 25.54 2.65 15.44
C GLY A 19 24.35 3.42 16.00
N LEU A 20 23.25 3.54 15.24
CA LEU A 20 21.97 4.02 15.76
C LEU A 20 21.22 2.87 16.46
N PRO A 21 20.28 3.15 17.39
CA PRO A 21 19.55 2.15 18.17
C PRO A 21 18.46 1.41 17.37
N VAL A 22 18.75 1.02 16.14
CA VAL A 22 17.88 0.20 15.29
C VAL A 22 18.11 -1.26 15.62
N SER A 23 17.10 -1.92 16.18
CA SER A 23 17.17 -3.34 16.56
C SER A 23 16.54 -4.26 15.52
N VAL A 24 15.53 -3.77 14.80
CA VAL A 24 14.79 -4.54 13.80
C VAL A 24 14.59 -3.68 12.55
N ILE A 25 14.78 -4.29 11.39
CA ILE A 25 14.22 -3.77 10.13
C ILE A 25 13.11 -4.68 9.64
N TYR A 26 12.12 -4.11 8.97
CA TYR A 26 10.97 -4.88 8.51
C TYR A 26 10.53 -4.54 7.10
N GLY A 27 10.08 -5.56 6.39
CA GLY A 27 9.67 -5.48 5.00
C GLY A 27 8.97 -6.75 4.55
N LYS A 28 8.61 -6.82 3.28
CA LYS A 28 8.09 -8.04 2.64
C LYS A 28 8.34 -7.98 1.13
N LEU A 29 8.04 -9.07 0.43
CA LEU A 29 8.01 -9.11 -1.03
C LEU A 29 7.03 -8.06 -1.58
N THR A 30 7.24 -7.68 -2.84
CA THR A 30 6.31 -6.80 -3.58
C THR A 30 4.88 -7.36 -3.54
N GLU A 31 4.76 -8.69 -3.69
CA GLU A 31 3.53 -9.46 -3.59
C GLU A 31 3.82 -10.80 -2.94
N ASP A 32 2.87 -11.32 -2.18
CA ASP A 32 2.83 -12.71 -1.75
C ASP A 32 1.37 -13.16 -1.55
N ILE A 33 1.17 -14.44 -1.25
CA ILE A 33 -0.16 -15.06 -1.18
C ILE A 33 -1.03 -14.52 -0.03
N VAL A 34 -0.43 -13.87 0.96
CA VAL A 34 -1.13 -13.31 2.12
C VAL A 34 -1.50 -11.84 1.89
N GLY A 35 -0.62 -11.04 1.28
CA GLY A 35 -0.79 -9.59 1.21
C GLY A 35 -0.36 -8.88 2.50
N GLY A 36 -0.56 -7.57 2.59
CA GLY A 36 -0.10 -6.78 3.73
C GLY A 36 -0.56 -5.33 3.77
N GLY A 37 0.01 -4.55 4.69
CA GLY A 37 -0.43 -3.17 4.96
C GLY A 37 0.00 -2.06 4.00
N ARG A 38 0.39 -2.41 2.77
CA ARG A 38 0.70 -1.47 1.69
C ARG A 38 0.37 -2.13 0.35
N PRO A 39 -0.26 -1.40 -0.61
CA PRO A 39 -0.53 -1.94 -1.93
C PRO A 39 0.77 -2.12 -2.71
N SER A 40 0.81 -3.09 -3.62
CA SER A 40 1.99 -3.39 -4.45
C SER A 40 2.36 -2.26 -5.39
N LEU A 41 1.40 -1.41 -5.76
CA LEU A 41 1.60 -0.10 -6.40
C LEU A 41 2.69 0.73 -5.71
N ALA A 42 2.74 0.73 -4.38
CA ALA A 42 3.61 1.62 -3.61
C ALA A 42 4.89 0.95 -3.10
N LEU A 43 4.97 -0.38 -3.12
CA LEU A 43 6.10 -1.14 -2.57
C LEU A 43 7.28 -1.15 -3.55
N PRO A 44 8.53 -1.21 -3.04
CA PRO A 44 9.69 -1.44 -3.90
C PRO A 44 9.56 -2.80 -4.60
N ARG A 45 10.13 -2.91 -5.80
CA ARG A 45 10.29 -4.21 -6.47
C ARG A 45 11.36 -5.02 -5.78
N VAL A 46 10.92 -6.14 -5.23
CA VAL A 46 11.73 -7.04 -4.41
C VAL A 46 11.34 -8.47 -4.72
N ASP A 47 12.34 -9.26 -5.07
CA ASP A 47 12.30 -10.71 -5.25
C ASP A 47 13.00 -11.43 -4.08
N ILE A 48 13.00 -12.76 -4.12
CA ILE A 48 13.54 -13.62 -3.05
C ILE A 48 15.05 -13.38 -2.85
N GLU A 49 15.83 -13.28 -3.92
CA GLU A 49 17.29 -13.06 -3.84
C GLU A 49 17.62 -11.71 -3.19
N LYS A 50 16.88 -10.66 -3.55
CA LYS A 50 17.03 -9.34 -2.94
C LYS A 50 16.67 -9.35 -1.46
N ILE A 51 15.59 -10.04 -1.06
CA ILE A 51 15.25 -10.20 0.37
C ILE A 51 16.36 -10.94 1.10
N LYS A 52 16.79 -12.09 0.57
CA LYS A 52 17.82 -12.91 1.18
C LYS A 52 19.10 -12.12 1.46
N ARG A 53 19.61 -11.41 0.44
CA ARG A 53 20.80 -10.57 0.61
C ARG A 53 20.58 -9.45 1.63
N HIS A 54 19.39 -8.86 1.65
CA HIS A 54 19.07 -7.79 2.59
C HIS A 54 18.99 -8.29 4.05
N ILE A 55 18.47 -9.51 4.27
CA ILE A 55 18.45 -10.16 5.58
C ILE A 55 19.88 -10.47 6.05
N GLU A 56 20.71 -11.06 5.18
CA GLU A 56 22.13 -11.33 5.49
C GLU A 56 22.86 -10.06 5.92
N LEU A 57 22.65 -8.94 5.20
CA LEU A 57 23.23 -7.64 5.56
C LEU A 57 22.69 -7.09 6.88
N ALA A 58 21.41 -7.30 7.20
CA ALA A 58 20.86 -6.93 8.49
C ALA A 58 21.58 -7.68 9.62
N HIS A 59 21.73 -8.99 9.47
CA HIS A 59 22.43 -9.84 10.43
C HIS A 59 23.92 -9.48 10.57
N GLU A 60 24.62 -9.19 9.46
CA GLU A 60 26.01 -8.69 9.46
C GLU A 60 26.16 -7.39 10.29
N ASN A 61 25.10 -6.59 10.41
CA ASN A 61 25.06 -5.37 11.21
C ASN A 61 24.42 -5.55 12.60
N GLY A 62 24.10 -6.78 13.00
CA GLY A 62 23.48 -7.08 14.29
C GLY A 62 22.02 -6.61 14.40
N ILE A 63 21.32 -6.50 13.27
CA ILE A 63 19.92 -6.07 13.17
C ILE A 63 19.06 -7.28 12.80
N GLU A 64 17.97 -7.51 13.53
CA GLU A 64 17.00 -8.57 13.23
C GLU A 64 16.09 -8.17 12.05
N PHE A 65 15.59 -9.15 11.30
CA PHE A 65 14.65 -8.92 10.21
C PHE A 65 13.24 -9.44 10.52
N ASN A 66 12.24 -8.60 10.29
CA ASN A 66 10.83 -8.91 10.50
C ASN A 66 10.04 -8.92 9.19
N TYR A 67 9.59 -10.10 8.77
CA TYR A 67 8.78 -10.26 7.57
C TYR A 67 7.30 -9.97 7.84
N LEU A 68 6.64 -9.23 6.96
CA LEU A 68 5.24 -8.84 7.15
C LEU A 68 4.25 -9.78 6.45
N LEU A 69 3.52 -10.56 7.23
CA LEU A 69 2.32 -11.32 6.84
C LEU A 69 1.06 -10.73 7.48
N ASN A 70 0.95 -9.40 7.43
CA ASN A 70 0.04 -8.65 8.27
C ASN A 70 -1.30 -8.29 7.59
N ALA A 71 -1.73 -9.06 6.60
CA ALA A 71 -3.05 -8.90 6.00
C ALA A 71 -4.16 -8.95 7.05
N ALA A 72 -5.13 -8.05 6.94
CA ALA A 72 -6.28 -7.97 7.84
C ALA A 72 -7.45 -8.89 7.41
N CYS A 73 -7.47 -9.29 6.15
CA CYS A 73 -8.47 -10.17 5.55
C CYS A 73 -7.81 -11.02 4.46
N LEU A 74 -8.28 -12.26 4.31
CA LEU A 74 -7.90 -13.20 3.25
C LEU A 74 -9.13 -13.78 2.52
N ASP A 75 -10.32 -13.20 2.70
CA ASP A 75 -11.59 -13.67 2.12
C ASP A 75 -11.92 -15.14 2.40
N ASN A 76 -11.53 -15.64 3.58
CA ASN A 76 -11.59 -17.05 3.98
C ASN A 76 -10.76 -18.00 3.11
N LEU A 77 -9.92 -17.48 2.22
CA LEU A 77 -9.09 -18.30 1.34
C LEU A 77 -8.17 -19.20 2.16
N GLU A 78 -7.68 -18.74 3.32
CA GLU A 78 -6.81 -19.52 4.23
C GLU A 78 -7.40 -20.85 4.69
N LEU A 79 -8.73 -21.02 4.57
CA LEU A 79 -9.46 -22.25 4.89
C LEU A 79 -9.56 -23.23 3.72
N THR A 80 -9.16 -22.81 2.51
CA THR A 80 -9.10 -23.68 1.34
C THR A 80 -7.81 -24.51 1.35
N ALA A 81 -7.88 -25.74 0.82
CA ALA A 81 -6.74 -26.65 0.79
C ALA A 81 -5.54 -26.07 -0.01
N GLU A 82 -5.83 -25.37 -1.09
CA GLU A 82 -4.83 -24.75 -1.96
C GLU A 82 -4.09 -23.61 -1.24
N MET A 83 -4.82 -22.60 -0.78
CA MET A 83 -4.23 -21.46 -0.07
C MET A 83 -3.50 -21.89 1.20
N ASN A 84 -4.05 -22.86 1.95
CA ASN A 84 -3.38 -23.38 3.13
C ASN A 84 -2.01 -24.00 2.79
N SER A 85 -1.94 -24.77 1.70
CA SER A 85 -0.68 -25.34 1.19
C SER A 85 0.31 -24.24 0.78
N GLU A 86 -0.16 -23.20 0.10
CA GLU A 86 0.69 -22.07 -0.31
C GLU A 86 1.18 -21.23 0.88
N ILE A 87 0.35 -21.02 1.90
CA ILE A 87 0.79 -20.38 3.16
C ILE A 87 1.89 -21.23 3.82
N ILE A 88 1.74 -22.56 3.86
CA ILE A 88 2.77 -23.43 4.44
C ILE A 88 4.09 -23.29 3.67
N LYS A 89 4.06 -23.34 2.34
CA LYS A 89 5.26 -23.15 1.51
C LYS A 89 5.91 -21.78 1.74
N LEU A 90 5.10 -20.73 1.89
CA LEU A 90 5.61 -19.41 2.21
C LEU A 90 6.31 -19.40 3.58
N LEU A 91 5.75 -20.05 4.60
CA LEU A 91 6.39 -20.16 5.91
C LEU A 91 7.71 -20.94 5.83
N ASP A 92 7.75 -22.04 5.07
CA ASP A 92 8.98 -22.81 4.85
C ASP A 92 10.06 -21.94 4.17
N LEU A 93 9.69 -21.15 3.17
CA LEU A 93 10.57 -20.15 2.56
C LEU A 93 11.09 -19.13 3.57
N LEU A 94 10.23 -18.60 4.46
CA LEU A 94 10.66 -17.65 5.48
C LEU A 94 11.68 -18.27 6.45
N ASN A 95 11.55 -19.56 6.76
CA ASN A 95 12.54 -20.30 7.54
C ASN A 95 13.89 -20.38 6.81
N GLU A 96 13.88 -20.68 5.51
CA GLU A 96 15.10 -20.73 4.68
C GLU A 96 15.79 -19.37 4.57
N LEU A 97 14.99 -18.30 4.49
CA LEU A 97 15.46 -16.91 4.52
C LEU A 97 15.99 -16.47 5.89
N LYS A 98 15.80 -17.28 6.94
CA LYS A 98 16.23 -17.03 8.31
C LYS A 98 15.69 -15.71 8.87
N VAL A 99 14.41 -15.44 8.65
CA VAL A 99 13.76 -14.29 9.29
C VAL A 99 13.75 -14.48 10.81
N ASP A 100 13.92 -13.39 11.57
CA ASP A 100 13.91 -13.42 13.04
C ASP A 100 12.50 -13.22 13.59
N TRP A 101 11.67 -12.47 12.86
CA TRP A 101 10.29 -12.20 13.21
C TRP A 101 9.33 -12.37 12.04
N VAL A 102 8.08 -12.64 12.37
CA VAL A 102 6.94 -12.46 11.46
C VAL A 102 5.89 -11.58 12.13
N THR A 103 5.45 -10.53 11.44
CA THR A 103 4.32 -9.71 11.87
C THR A 103 3.02 -10.21 11.25
N VAL A 104 2.03 -10.51 12.09
CA VAL A 104 0.73 -11.07 11.68
C VAL A 104 -0.44 -10.32 12.32
N THR A 105 -1.60 -10.37 11.68
CA THR A 105 -2.84 -9.73 12.17
C THR A 105 -3.88 -10.78 12.59
N ILE A 106 -4.11 -11.79 11.75
CA ILE A 106 -5.16 -12.80 11.91
C ILE A 106 -4.70 -13.86 12.94
N PRO A 107 -5.46 -14.12 14.03
CA PRO A 107 -5.08 -15.11 15.05
C PRO A 107 -4.76 -16.51 14.53
N TYR A 108 -5.50 -16.98 13.52
CA TYR A 108 -5.22 -18.27 12.86
C TYR A 108 -3.79 -18.36 12.33
N LEU A 109 -3.28 -17.28 11.71
CA LEU A 109 -1.91 -17.24 11.19
C LEU A 109 -0.86 -17.21 12.31
N ILE A 110 -1.17 -16.64 13.48
CA ILE A 110 -0.28 -16.67 14.65
C ILE A 110 0.01 -18.12 15.05
N GLU A 111 -1.04 -18.92 15.22
CA GLU A 111 -0.89 -20.31 15.64
C GLU A 111 -0.12 -21.13 14.59
N LEU A 112 -0.39 -20.88 13.31
CA LEU A 112 0.30 -21.54 12.20
C LEU A 112 1.79 -21.19 12.17
N VAL A 113 2.14 -19.90 12.27
CA VAL A 113 3.53 -19.41 12.33
C VAL A 113 4.23 -20.04 13.53
N LYS A 114 3.66 -19.97 14.73
CA LYS A 114 4.28 -20.53 15.93
C LYS A 114 4.51 -22.03 15.85
N LYS A 115 3.64 -22.77 15.16
CA LYS A 115 3.76 -24.21 14.99
C LYS A 115 4.85 -24.59 13.99
N ARG A 116 4.98 -23.84 12.90
CA ARG A 116 5.90 -24.15 11.79
C ARG A 116 7.27 -23.51 11.95
N LEU A 117 7.33 -22.34 12.56
CA LEU A 117 8.52 -21.53 12.78
C LEU A 117 8.76 -21.32 14.28
N PRO A 118 9.03 -22.39 15.07
CA PRO A 118 9.06 -22.31 16.53
C PRO A 118 10.19 -21.43 17.09
N ASN A 119 11.21 -21.11 16.28
CA ASN A 119 12.33 -20.25 16.66
C ASN A 119 12.16 -18.79 16.18
N VAL A 120 11.09 -18.51 15.43
CA VAL A 120 10.82 -17.17 14.87
C VAL A 120 9.83 -16.46 15.79
N LYS A 121 10.15 -15.22 16.15
CA LYS A 121 9.32 -14.42 17.04
C LYS A 121 8.09 -13.90 16.31
N VAL A 122 6.98 -13.72 17.02
CA VAL A 122 5.72 -13.27 16.45
C VAL A 122 5.34 -11.90 16.98
N SER A 123 5.16 -10.94 16.07
CA SER A 123 4.67 -9.59 16.39
C SER A 123 3.23 -9.41 15.93
N VAL A 124 2.36 -8.93 16.81
CA VAL A 124 0.97 -8.60 16.46
C VAL A 124 0.92 -7.21 15.82
N SER A 125 0.40 -7.16 14.60
CA SER A 125 0.19 -5.94 13.82
C SER A 125 -0.81 -4.98 14.49
N ALA A 126 -0.63 -3.67 14.29
CA ALA A 126 -1.60 -2.66 14.70
C ALA A 126 -2.99 -2.87 14.06
N PHE A 127 -3.06 -3.58 12.92
CA PHE A 127 -4.32 -3.93 12.25
C PHE A 127 -5.19 -4.91 13.04
N ALA A 128 -4.61 -5.65 13.99
CA ALA A 128 -5.39 -6.46 14.93
C ALA A 128 -6.22 -5.58 15.89
N ASN A 129 -5.92 -4.27 15.93
CA ASN A 129 -6.60 -3.28 16.75
C ASN A 129 -6.74 -3.73 18.21
N VAL A 130 -5.60 -4.02 18.84
CA VAL A 130 -5.49 -4.42 20.25
C VAL A 130 -5.72 -3.19 21.14
N ASP A 131 -6.98 -2.83 21.30
CA ASP A 131 -7.48 -1.61 21.94
C ASP A 131 -8.02 -1.83 23.37
N SER A 132 -7.77 -3.02 23.94
CA SER A 132 -8.24 -3.38 25.28
C SER A 132 -7.28 -4.33 25.99
N ILE A 133 -7.33 -4.32 27.31
CA ILE A 133 -6.55 -5.23 28.16
C ILE A 133 -6.90 -6.68 27.86
N GLN A 134 -8.17 -6.97 27.57
CA GLN A 134 -8.66 -8.32 27.27
C GLN A 134 -8.10 -8.85 25.96
N LYS A 135 -8.04 -8.01 24.90
CA LYS A 135 -7.37 -8.37 23.64
C LYS A 135 -5.87 -8.59 23.87
N ALA A 136 -5.20 -7.70 24.61
CA ALA A 136 -3.77 -7.85 24.89
C ALA A 136 -3.46 -9.17 25.62
N LYS A 137 -4.23 -9.50 26.67
CA LYS A 137 -4.11 -10.78 27.38
C LYS A 137 -4.44 -11.99 26.50
N HIS A 138 -5.34 -11.86 25.53
CA HIS A 138 -5.62 -12.94 24.58
C HIS A 138 -4.40 -13.24 23.71
N TYR A 139 -3.81 -12.22 23.10
CA TYR A 139 -2.61 -12.38 22.28
C TYR A 139 -1.38 -12.84 23.09
N GLU A 140 -1.22 -12.36 24.32
CA GLU A 140 -0.18 -12.86 25.24
C GLU A 140 -0.35 -14.36 25.54
N ARG A 141 -1.60 -14.85 25.70
CA ARG A 141 -1.86 -16.29 25.88
C ARG A 141 -1.61 -17.13 24.63
N LEU A 142 -1.74 -16.55 23.43
CA LEU A 142 -1.27 -17.20 22.20
C LEU A 142 0.26 -17.31 22.17
N GLY A 143 0.94 -16.58 23.06
CA GLY A 143 2.39 -16.56 23.24
C GLY A 143 3.11 -15.87 22.10
N VAL A 144 2.52 -14.80 21.58
CA VAL A 144 3.27 -13.85 20.74
C VAL A 144 4.37 -13.19 21.57
N ASP A 145 5.35 -12.58 20.91
CA ASP A 145 6.51 -11.97 21.57
C ASP A 145 6.32 -10.46 21.76
N GLU A 146 5.49 -9.85 20.92
CA GLU A 146 5.23 -8.42 20.95
C GLU A 146 3.84 -8.07 20.42
N ILE A 147 3.25 -6.99 20.94
CA ILE A 147 2.01 -6.40 20.42
C ILE A 147 2.23 -4.94 20.00
N THR A 148 1.82 -4.60 18.78
CA THR A 148 1.70 -3.19 18.36
C THR A 148 0.31 -2.67 18.67
N ILE A 149 0.24 -1.62 19.50
CA ILE A 149 -1.03 -0.99 19.88
C ILE A 149 -1.44 0.04 18.81
N PRO A 150 -2.75 0.21 18.54
CA PRO A 150 -3.24 1.28 17.65
C PRO A 150 -2.76 2.67 18.11
N GLU A 151 -2.32 3.50 17.18
CA GLU A 151 -1.69 4.81 17.48
C GLU A 151 -2.66 5.80 18.11
N SER A 152 -3.96 5.60 17.89
CA SER A 152 -5.03 6.37 18.53
C SER A 152 -5.00 6.27 20.07
N TYR A 153 -4.30 5.28 20.62
CA TYR A 153 -4.07 5.10 22.06
C TYR A 153 -2.73 5.64 22.56
N ASN A 154 -1.82 6.10 21.69
CA ASN A 154 -0.51 6.62 22.11
C ASN A 154 -0.65 7.75 23.15
N ARG A 155 -1.68 8.60 23.05
CA ARG A 155 -1.89 9.71 23.99
C ARG A 155 -2.85 9.37 25.14
N ASN A 156 -3.32 8.13 25.24
CA ASN A 156 -4.16 7.67 26.33
C ASN A 156 -3.28 7.09 27.46
N PHE A 157 -2.63 7.98 28.21
CA PHE A 157 -1.70 7.62 29.28
C PHE A 157 -2.31 6.71 30.34
N LYS A 158 -3.60 6.89 30.65
CA LYS A 158 -4.34 6.01 31.57
C LYS A 158 -4.41 4.58 31.02
N PHE A 159 -4.78 4.41 29.75
CA PHE A 159 -4.81 3.10 29.11
C PHE A 159 -3.42 2.46 29.07
N LEU A 160 -2.38 3.22 28.70
CA LEU A 160 -1.02 2.71 28.61
C LEU A 160 -0.52 2.21 29.98
N LYS A 161 -0.72 2.98 31.06
CA LYS A 161 -0.38 2.54 32.43
C LYS A 161 -1.12 1.25 32.81
N GLU A 162 -2.43 1.16 32.52
CA GLU A 162 -3.21 -0.05 32.78
C GLU A 162 -2.74 -1.24 31.93
N LEU A 163 -2.35 -1.00 30.68
CA LEU A 163 -1.82 -2.04 29.79
C LEU A 163 -0.52 -2.61 30.36
N ARG A 164 0.48 -1.79 30.66
CA ARG A 164 1.77 -2.26 31.22
C ARG A 164 1.62 -2.99 32.55
N LYS A 165 0.63 -2.63 33.36
CA LYS A 165 0.36 -3.32 34.63
C LYS A 165 -0.21 -4.73 34.44
N ASN A 166 -0.87 -4.99 33.31
CA ASN A 166 -1.71 -6.16 33.11
C ASN A 166 -1.15 -7.20 32.14
N VAL A 167 -0.08 -6.88 31.40
CA VAL A 167 0.63 -7.82 30.51
C VAL A 167 2.14 -7.65 30.69
N ASN A 168 2.89 -8.73 30.55
CA ASN A 168 4.35 -8.74 30.65
C ASN A 168 5.02 -8.75 29.27
N ILE A 169 4.25 -9.01 28.21
CA ILE A 169 4.72 -8.99 26.83
C ILE A 169 5.30 -7.64 26.39
N ASP A 170 6.17 -7.66 25.39
CA ASP A 170 6.71 -6.45 24.79
C ASP A 170 5.59 -5.66 24.07
N ILE A 171 5.61 -4.34 24.22
CA ILE A 171 4.60 -3.46 23.61
C ILE A 171 5.30 -2.42 22.74
N ARG A 172 4.93 -2.40 21.47
CA ARG A 172 5.46 -1.47 20.46
C ARG A 172 4.48 -0.34 20.18
N LEU A 173 5.00 0.88 20.17
CA LEU A 173 4.25 2.09 19.81
C LEU A 173 4.71 2.59 18.44
N ILE A 174 3.79 2.87 17.53
CA ILE A 174 4.14 3.51 16.25
C ILE A 174 4.26 5.01 16.49
N ALA A 175 5.43 5.58 16.22
CA ALA A 175 5.70 6.99 16.50
C ALA A 175 5.33 7.93 15.35
N THR A 176 5.29 7.43 14.12
CA THR A 176 5.41 8.24 12.89
C THR A 176 4.13 8.33 12.06
N ASN A 177 3.12 7.51 12.36
CA ASN A 177 1.87 7.51 11.61
C ASN A 177 1.07 8.78 11.91
N ASP A 178 0.56 9.40 10.84
CA ASP A 178 -0.21 10.64 10.90
C ASP A 178 -1.72 10.40 10.80
N CYS A 179 -2.21 9.16 10.92
CA CYS A 179 -3.62 8.77 10.82
C CYS A 179 -4.56 9.68 11.61
N LEU A 180 -5.78 9.90 11.09
CA LEU A 180 -6.81 10.66 11.82
C LEU A 180 -7.07 10.04 13.20
N LEU A 181 -7.30 10.89 14.20
CA LEU A 181 -7.78 10.44 15.51
C LEU A 181 -9.15 9.78 15.34
N SER A 182 -9.31 8.56 15.88
CA SER A 182 -10.53 7.75 15.69
C SER A 182 -10.93 7.60 14.21
N CYS A 183 -9.94 7.28 13.36
CA CYS A 183 -10.13 7.19 11.91
C CYS A 183 -11.34 6.31 11.53
N PRO A 184 -12.32 6.83 10.77
CA PRO A 184 -13.48 6.03 10.34
C PRO A 184 -13.11 4.90 9.38
N PHE A 185 -11.91 4.96 8.79
CA PHE A 185 -11.37 3.96 7.87
C PHE A 185 -10.46 2.93 8.54
N GLN A 186 -10.32 2.95 9.88
CA GLN A 186 -9.34 2.13 10.61
C GLN A 186 -9.47 0.62 10.31
N HIS A 187 -10.69 0.14 10.04
CA HIS A 187 -10.93 -1.26 9.68
C HIS A 187 -10.87 -1.51 8.16
N PHE A 188 -11.45 -0.60 7.38
CA PHE A 188 -11.56 -0.78 5.93
C PHE A 188 -10.23 -0.59 5.19
N HIS A 189 -9.40 0.37 5.62
CA HIS A 189 -8.14 0.69 4.94
C HIS A 189 -7.13 -0.47 4.96
N PRO A 190 -6.90 -1.15 6.10
CA PRO A 190 -6.08 -2.36 6.13
C PRO A 190 -6.59 -3.49 5.22
N ILE A 191 -7.91 -3.69 5.15
CA ILE A 191 -8.52 -4.74 4.30
C ILE A 191 -8.22 -4.45 2.83
N TYR A 192 -8.50 -3.23 2.38
CA TYR A 192 -8.17 -2.78 1.03
C TYR A 192 -6.68 -2.99 0.71
N GLN A 193 -5.78 -2.58 1.62
CA GLN A 193 -4.33 -2.75 1.41
C GLN A 193 -3.91 -4.21 1.31
N SER A 194 -4.54 -5.08 2.11
CA SER A 194 -4.28 -6.51 2.13
C SER A 194 -4.52 -7.12 0.75
N HIS A 195 -5.71 -6.89 0.18
CA HIS A 195 -6.06 -7.41 -1.14
C HIS A 195 -5.32 -6.72 -2.29
N ALA A 196 -4.97 -5.44 -2.15
CA ALA A 196 -4.16 -4.70 -3.14
C ALA A 196 -2.67 -5.12 -3.15
N SER A 197 -2.28 -6.09 -2.33
CA SER A 197 -0.93 -6.70 -2.34
C SER A 197 -0.94 -8.22 -2.23
N GLN A 198 -2.12 -8.83 -2.36
CA GLN A 198 -2.31 -10.27 -2.30
C GLN A 198 -2.21 -10.84 -3.72
N SER A 199 -1.22 -11.71 -3.95
CA SER A 199 -1.07 -12.38 -5.24
C SER A 199 -2.27 -13.29 -5.52
N GLY A 200 -2.77 -13.28 -6.75
CA GLY A 200 -3.92 -14.11 -7.16
C GLY A 200 -5.29 -13.58 -6.73
N HIS A 201 -5.37 -12.43 -6.05
CA HIS A 201 -6.65 -11.78 -5.77
C HIS A 201 -7.38 -11.37 -7.06
N VAL A 202 -8.71 -11.39 -7.07
CA VAL A 202 -9.53 -11.13 -8.27
C VAL A 202 -9.33 -9.72 -8.87
N SER A 203 -8.92 -8.75 -8.04
CA SER A 203 -8.57 -7.41 -8.53
C SER A 203 -7.14 -7.32 -9.08
N GLY A 204 -6.33 -8.38 -8.96
CA GLY A 204 -4.92 -8.46 -9.33
C GLY A 204 -4.09 -7.27 -8.83
N GLY A 205 -4.23 -6.93 -7.54
CA GLY A 205 -3.48 -5.82 -6.93
C GLY A 205 -3.98 -4.41 -7.27
N PHE A 206 -5.18 -4.26 -7.86
CA PHE A 206 -5.71 -2.94 -8.22
C PHE A 206 -5.78 -1.99 -7.02
N ALA A 207 -5.08 -0.86 -7.13
CA ALA A 207 -4.83 0.03 -6.00
C ALA A 207 -5.50 1.40 -6.17
N PHE A 208 -6.75 1.51 -5.72
CA PHE A 208 -7.45 2.78 -5.56
C PHE A 208 -7.66 3.13 -4.07
N ASP A 209 -6.74 3.93 -3.51
CA ASP A 209 -6.75 4.24 -2.06
C ASP A 209 -7.74 5.37 -1.69
N TYR A 210 -9.02 5.04 -1.75
CA TYR A 210 -10.11 5.93 -1.35
C TYR A 210 -9.94 6.48 0.08
N CYS A 211 -9.37 5.67 0.99
CA CYS A 211 -9.19 6.04 2.39
C CYS A 211 -8.18 7.19 2.51
N LEU A 212 -7.03 7.09 1.85
CA LEU A 212 -6.04 8.17 1.85
C LEU A 212 -6.53 9.41 1.10
N LEU A 213 -7.30 9.27 0.03
CA LEU A 213 -7.91 10.41 -0.66
C LEU A 213 -8.85 11.19 0.28
N ARG A 214 -9.73 10.49 1.02
CA ARG A 214 -10.62 11.11 2.01
C ARG A 214 -9.86 11.71 3.18
N CYS A 215 -8.88 10.98 3.71
CA CYS A 215 -8.03 11.47 4.80
C CYS A 215 -7.28 12.75 4.40
N THR A 216 -6.76 12.79 3.18
CA THR A 216 -6.07 13.97 2.64
C THR A 216 -7.01 15.18 2.55
N TYR A 217 -8.21 14.97 2.00
CA TYR A 217 -9.24 16.01 1.94
C TYR A 217 -9.65 16.55 3.32
N GLU A 218 -9.80 15.69 4.33
CA GLU A 218 -10.17 16.15 5.68
C GLU A 218 -9.06 16.96 6.35
N ARG A 219 -7.78 16.63 6.12
CA ARG A 219 -6.65 17.42 6.65
C ARG A 219 -6.50 18.77 5.98
N LEU A 220 -6.79 18.85 4.68
CA LEU A 220 -6.87 20.14 3.98
C LEU A 220 -7.95 21.02 4.60
N LYS A 221 -9.14 20.47 4.85
CA LYS A 221 -10.26 21.20 5.47
C LYS A 221 -10.01 21.60 6.92
N ASP A 222 -9.42 20.71 7.70
CA ASP A 222 -9.12 20.91 9.12
C ASP A 222 -7.65 20.57 9.40
N PRO A 223 -6.74 21.56 9.30
CA PRO A 223 -5.33 21.39 9.62
C PRO A 223 -5.06 20.86 11.02
N SER A 224 -5.99 21.04 11.97
CA SER A 224 -5.81 20.50 13.31
C SER A 224 -5.78 18.97 13.34
N GLN A 225 -6.24 18.30 12.28
CA GLN A 225 -6.11 16.86 12.11
C GLN A 225 -4.66 16.39 12.17
N PHE A 226 -3.70 17.15 11.64
CA PHE A 226 -2.27 16.80 11.75
C PHE A 226 -1.79 16.77 13.20
N ILE A 227 -2.30 17.66 14.06
CA ILE A 227 -1.96 17.67 15.49
C ILE A 227 -2.72 16.59 16.24
N LYS A 228 -3.97 16.29 15.87
CA LYS A 228 -4.80 15.26 16.51
C LYS A 228 -4.24 13.85 16.33
N SER A 229 -3.56 13.56 15.22
CA SER A 229 -2.94 12.28 14.92
C SER A 229 -2.06 11.75 16.04
N GLY A 230 -2.07 10.44 16.27
CA GLY A 230 -1.42 9.78 17.41
C GLY A 230 0.12 9.69 17.36
N TRP A 231 0.82 10.50 16.58
CA TRP A 231 2.29 10.47 16.52
C TRP A 231 2.94 10.79 17.88
N ILE A 232 4.20 10.37 18.02
CA ILE A 232 5.09 10.63 19.14
C ILE A 232 6.31 11.39 18.60
N ARG A 233 6.62 12.58 19.13
CA ARG A 233 7.82 13.32 18.70
C ARG A 233 9.09 12.68 19.25
N PRO A 234 10.24 12.88 18.60
CA PRO A 234 11.53 12.49 19.16
C PRO A 234 11.76 12.97 20.60
N GLU A 235 11.38 14.21 20.91
CA GLU A 235 11.55 14.80 22.25
C GLU A 235 10.62 14.18 23.31
N ASP A 236 9.50 13.57 22.89
CA ASP A 236 8.48 13.06 23.82
C ASP A 236 8.72 11.57 24.17
N LEU A 237 9.74 10.91 23.61
CA LEU A 237 10.00 9.47 23.80
C LEU A 237 10.23 9.09 25.27
N GLU A 238 10.96 9.93 26.01
CA GLU A 238 11.29 9.70 27.42
C GLU A 238 10.02 9.52 28.28
N VAL A 239 8.95 10.23 27.95
CA VAL A 239 7.66 10.14 28.66
C VAL A 239 7.06 8.72 28.57
N TYR A 240 7.31 8.01 27.48
CA TYR A 240 6.85 6.64 27.28
C TYR A 240 7.81 5.63 27.91
N GLU A 241 9.12 5.89 27.84
CA GLU A 241 10.14 5.05 28.49
C GLU A 241 9.98 5.03 30.01
N GLU A 242 9.63 6.17 30.63
CA GLU A 242 9.27 6.26 32.06
C GLU A 242 8.13 5.30 32.46
N MET A 243 7.23 4.98 31.52
CA MET A 243 6.13 4.03 31.73
C MET A 243 6.52 2.58 31.38
N GLY A 244 7.75 2.33 30.92
CA GLY A 244 8.23 1.02 30.49
C GLY A 244 7.95 0.68 29.03
N TYR A 245 7.77 1.69 28.16
CA TYR A 245 7.71 1.51 26.70
C TYR A 245 9.00 2.02 26.06
N ASP A 246 9.85 1.10 25.60
CA ASP A 246 11.12 1.45 24.97
C ASP A 246 11.22 1.04 23.49
N ASN A 247 10.17 0.43 22.93
CA ASN A 247 10.12 -0.06 21.55
C ASN A 247 9.23 0.82 20.66
N PHE A 248 9.85 1.50 19.70
CA PHE A 248 9.17 2.44 18.80
C PHE A 248 9.31 2.05 17.34
N LYS A 249 8.18 2.00 16.65
CA LYS A 249 8.11 1.68 15.22
C LYS A 249 8.09 2.95 14.36
N LEU A 250 9.00 3.01 13.39
CA LEU A 250 9.11 4.04 12.37
C LEU A 250 8.65 3.45 11.02
N THR A 251 7.61 4.03 10.42
CA THR A 251 6.77 3.34 9.39
C THR A 251 7.06 3.64 7.94
N GLU A 252 8.06 4.47 7.69
CA GLU A 252 8.46 4.88 6.35
C GLU A 252 9.27 3.79 5.65
N ARG A 253 8.60 2.95 4.88
CA ARG A 253 9.25 1.99 3.97
C ARG A 253 9.02 2.26 2.49
N LEU A 254 8.30 3.34 2.18
CA LEU A 254 8.02 3.79 0.81
C LEU A 254 8.92 4.96 0.38
N LYS A 255 9.53 5.64 1.37
CA LYS A 255 10.43 6.77 1.14
C LYS A 255 11.82 6.30 0.71
N LYS A 256 12.58 7.19 0.09
CA LYS A 256 13.99 7.00 -0.24
C LYS A 256 14.85 6.90 1.03
N THR A 257 16.02 6.30 0.89
CA THR A 257 16.92 5.95 2.01
C THR A 257 17.31 7.16 2.84
N ASP A 258 17.59 8.30 2.20
CA ASP A 258 17.93 9.56 2.86
C ASP A 258 16.81 10.05 3.79
N GLN A 259 15.55 9.92 3.38
CA GLN A 259 14.40 10.30 4.20
C GLN A 259 14.17 9.33 5.37
N ILE A 260 14.36 8.03 5.14
CA ILE A 260 14.31 7.02 6.22
C ILE A 260 15.39 7.32 7.25
N VAL A 261 16.63 7.54 6.81
CA VAL A 261 17.78 7.84 7.69
C VAL A 261 17.57 9.15 8.45
N LYS A 262 17.05 10.20 7.80
CA LYS A 262 16.69 11.48 8.45
C LYS A 262 15.75 11.27 9.63
N MET A 263 14.68 10.50 9.43
CA MET A 263 13.74 10.14 10.48
C MET A 263 14.42 9.31 11.57
N VAL A 264 15.17 8.26 11.23
CA VAL A 264 15.87 7.42 12.21
C VAL A 264 16.81 8.24 13.08
N LYS A 265 17.60 9.16 12.49
CA LYS A 265 18.51 10.05 13.22
C LYS A 265 17.75 10.97 14.17
N ALA A 266 16.66 11.59 13.71
CA ALA A 266 15.84 12.46 14.57
C ALA A 266 15.37 11.74 15.85
N TYR A 267 14.82 10.53 15.71
CA TYR A 267 14.39 9.71 16.85
C TYR A 267 15.57 9.21 17.70
N SER A 268 16.68 8.80 17.06
CA SER A 268 17.90 8.36 17.75
C SER A 268 18.51 9.45 18.63
N GLU A 269 18.51 10.69 18.13
CA GLU A 269 19.03 11.88 18.80
C GLU A 269 18.02 12.53 19.75
N ARG A 270 16.77 12.03 19.77
CA ARG A 270 15.66 12.56 20.58
C ARG A 270 15.37 14.04 20.32
N LYS A 271 15.63 14.49 19.10
CA LYS A 271 15.55 15.91 18.76
C LYS A 271 15.27 16.11 17.28
N TRP A 272 14.38 17.05 16.98
CA TRP A 272 14.12 17.51 15.63
C TRP A 272 13.92 19.02 15.60
N ASN A 273 14.73 19.74 14.83
CA ASN A 273 14.54 21.17 14.62
C ASN A 273 14.10 21.43 13.18
N GLY A 274 12.82 21.78 12.99
CA GLY A 274 12.27 22.07 11.68
C GLY A 274 10.82 21.65 11.55
N ASN A 275 10.44 21.30 10.32
CA ASN A 275 9.10 20.81 10.00
C ASN A 275 8.93 19.38 10.51
N LEU A 276 8.08 19.16 11.52
CA LEU A 276 7.80 17.83 12.05
C LEU A 276 7.22 16.89 10.98
N ALA A 277 6.46 17.41 10.01
CA ALA A 277 5.84 16.61 8.95
C ALA A 277 6.87 15.86 8.08
N GLU A 278 8.12 16.32 8.02
CA GLU A 278 9.20 15.67 7.25
C GLU A 278 9.62 14.31 7.83
N ILE A 279 9.45 14.11 9.14
CA ILE A 279 9.79 12.87 9.84
C ILE A 279 8.55 12.05 10.24
N LEU A 280 7.38 12.40 9.70
CA LEU A 280 6.11 11.68 9.82
C LEU A 280 5.66 11.17 8.44
N ASN A 281 4.60 10.34 8.39
CA ASN A 281 3.99 9.82 7.15
C ASN A 281 3.18 10.84 6.35
N VAL A 282 3.41 12.13 6.57
CA VAL A 282 2.77 13.17 5.79
C VAL A 282 3.36 13.17 4.39
N ARG A 283 2.50 12.96 3.39
CA ARG A 283 2.87 13.01 1.96
C ARG A 283 2.90 14.46 1.49
N MET A 284 4.07 15.08 1.56
CA MET A 284 4.28 16.47 1.15
C MET A 284 4.86 16.61 -0.26
N SER A 285 5.74 15.68 -0.66
CA SER A 285 6.41 15.67 -1.96
C SER A 285 6.49 14.27 -2.53
N GLU A 286 6.22 14.14 -3.84
CA GLU A 286 6.42 12.88 -4.58
C GLU A 286 7.90 12.49 -4.64
N GLU A 287 8.81 13.48 -4.58
CA GLU A 287 10.25 13.29 -4.71
C GLU A 287 10.87 12.52 -3.53
N ASP A 288 10.19 12.51 -2.38
CA ASP A 288 10.63 11.78 -1.18
C ASP A 288 10.45 10.26 -1.32
N TYR A 289 9.70 9.80 -2.34
CA TYR A 289 9.26 8.42 -2.51
C TYR A 289 9.95 7.73 -3.70
N GLY A 290 9.96 6.39 -3.66
CA GLY A 290 10.28 5.58 -4.84
C GLY A 290 9.21 5.72 -5.93
N LEU A 291 9.59 5.38 -7.17
CA LEU A 291 8.63 5.35 -8.28
C LEU A 291 7.55 4.28 -8.03
N PRO A 292 6.26 4.61 -8.18
CA PRO A 292 5.19 3.63 -8.07
C PRO A 292 5.22 2.60 -9.20
N ASN A 293 4.71 1.41 -8.90
CA ASN A 293 4.48 0.33 -9.87
C ASN A 293 3.15 0.58 -10.60
N PHE A 294 3.15 1.47 -11.59
CA PHE A 294 1.93 1.94 -12.26
C PHE A 294 1.14 0.85 -13.00
N GLU A 295 1.70 -0.34 -13.26
CA GLU A 295 0.97 -1.47 -13.83
C GLU A 295 -0.21 -1.93 -12.95
N TYR A 296 -0.15 -1.71 -11.63
CA TYR A 296 -1.24 -2.06 -10.72
C TYR A 296 -2.46 -1.14 -10.84
N ILE A 297 -2.33 -0.01 -11.54
CA ILE A 297 -3.45 0.89 -11.84
C ILE A 297 -3.78 0.94 -13.33
N ASP A 298 -2.95 0.33 -14.19
CA ASP A 298 -3.19 0.20 -15.62
C ASP A 298 -4.13 -0.98 -15.91
N LYS A 299 -5.38 -0.82 -15.47
CA LYS A 299 -6.46 -1.81 -15.58
C LYS A 299 -7.67 -1.16 -16.24
N PRO A 300 -7.69 -1.04 -17.58
CA PRO A 300 -8.75 -0.33 -18.29
C PRO A 300 -10.14 -0.96 -18.09
N GLU A 301 -10.20 -2.22 -17.68
CA GLU A 301 -11.43 -2.88 -17.27
C GLU A 301 -12.05 -2.32 -15.97
N PHE A 302 -11.25 -1.66 -15.13
CA PHE A 302 -11.67 -1.07 -13.85
C PHE A 302 -11.83 0.45 -13.92
N ALA A 303 -10.83 1.16 -14.42
CA ALA A 303 -10.85 2.62 -14.50
C ALA A 303 -9.85 3.14 -15.55
N ASP A 304 -10.08 4.36 -16.04
CA ASP A 304 -9.14 5.04 -16.93
C ASP A 304 -7.82 5.36 -16.21
N PHE A 305 -6.68 5.05 -16.86
CA PHE A 305 -5.35 5.29 -16.33
C PHE A 305 -5.08 6.78 -16.04
N GLY A 306 -5.57 7.69 -16.89
CA GLY A 306 -5.44 9.14 -16.69
C GLY A 306 -6.17 9.62 -15.44
N LYS A 307 -7.36 9.08 -15.17
CA LYS A 307 -8.10 9.33 -13.92
C LYS A 307 -7.38 8.74 -12.70
N MET A 308 -6.88 7.51 -12.82
CA MET A 308 -6.14 6.84 -11.73
C MET A 308 -4.83 7.54 -11.38
N SER A 309 -3.98 7.81 -12.37
CA SER A 309 -2.71 8.54 -12.18
C SER A 309 -2.92 9.93 -11.59
N ARG A 310 -4.03 10.61 -11.92
CA ARG A 310 -4.41 11.88 -11.29
C ARG A 310 -4.67 11.73 -9.80
N THR A 311 -5.33 10.65 -9.36
CA THR A 311 -5.62 10.42 -7.93
C THR A 311 -4.35 10.22 -7.11
N PHE A 312 -3.28 9.69 -7.70
CA PHE A 312 -1.99 9.58 -7.02
C PHE A 312 -1.46 10.95 -6.59
N ARG A 313 -1.51 11.96 -7.47
CA ARG A 313 -1.07 13.34 -7.17
C ARG A 313 -1.87 13.97 -6.04
N PHE A 314 -3.15 13.61 -5.90
CA PHE A 314 -4.00 14.14 -4.83
C PHE A 314 -3.48 13.75 -3.45
N LEU A 315 -2.80 12.60 -3.33
CA LEU A 315 -2.24 12.12 -2.07
C LEU A 315 -1.12 13.02 -1.53
N PHE A 316 -0.57 13.92 -2.35
CA PHE A 316 0.55 14.82 -2.02
C PHE A 316 0.12 16.28 -1.84
N LYS A 317 -1.19 16.57 -1.82
CA LYS A 317 -1.71 17.94 -1.65
C LYS A 317 -1.55 18.51 -0.23
N ASN A 318 -1.19 17.67 0.75
CA ASN A 318 -0.98 18.07 2.15
C ASN A 318 0.38 18.75 2.38
N LYS A 319 0.63 19.89 1.72
CA LYS A 319 1.85 20.68 1.89
C LYS A 319 1.79 21.50 3.19
N VAL A 320 2.20 20.87 4.29
CA VAL A 320 2.10 21.44 5.63
C VAL A 320 3.48 21.65 6.25
N TYR A 321 3.64 22.78 6.95
CA TYR A 321 4.77 23.02 7.83
C TYR A 321 4.29 22.99 9.29
N ILE A 322 4.76 22.02 10.06
CA ILE A 322 4.48 21.88 11.49
C ILE A 322 5.76 22.28 12.26
N ASP A 323 5.77 23.47 12.85
CA ASP A 323 6.90 23.99 13.61
C ASP A 323 7.12 23.18 14.90
N ASN A 324 8.13 22.29 14.89
CA ASN A 324 8.35 21.36 16.01
C ASN A 324 8.66 22.10 17.33
N ASN A 325 9.33 23.25 17.27
CA ASN A 325 9.73 24.00 18.45
C ASN A 325 8.53 24.59 19.20
N LYS A 326 7.43 24.85 18.48
CA LYS A 326 6.16 25.34 19.06
C LYS A 326 5.32 24.25 19.71
N LEU A 327 5.75 22.99 19.62
CA LEU A 327 5.11 21.84 20.27
C LEU A 327 5.78 21.47 21.61
N SER A 328 6.80 22.21 22.07
CA SER A 328 7.41 21.99 23.39
C SER A 328 6.37 21.99 24.51
N GLY A 329 6.34 20.92 25.31
CA GLY A 329 5.36 20.71 26.38
C GLY A 329 3.98 20.23 25.91
N PHE A 330 3.77 20.02 24.61
CA PHE A 330 2.48 19.58 24.05
C PHE A 330 1.94 18.30 24.71
N ILE A 331 2.83 17.33 24.96
CA ILE A 331 2.48 16.02 25.51
C ILE A 331 1.96 16.09 26.96
N ASN A 332 2.38 17.10 27.73
CA ASN A 332 2.07 17.25 29.14
C ASN A 332 0.56 17.38 29.39
N PHE A 333 -0.17 18.05 28.47
CA PHE A 333 -1.63 18.13 28.57
C PHE A 333 -2.29 16.75 28.66
N PHE A 334 -1.81 15.77 27.89
CA PHE A 334 -2.38 14.42 27.91
C PHE A 334 -1.88 13.62 29.12
N LYS A 335 -0.60 13.75 29.47
CA LYS A 335 0.04 13.07 30.61
C LYS A 335 -0.58 13.50 31.94
N ASP A 336 -0.77 14.81 32.13
CA ASP A 336 -1.13 15.39 33.44
C ASP A 336 -2.64 15.38 33.71
N ASN A 337 -3.46 15.25 32.66
CA ASN A 337 -4.93 15.30 32.77
C ASN A 337 -5.60 13.96 32.45
N ASP A 338 -4.84 12.88 32.22
CA ASP A 338 -5.33 11.53 31.87
C ASP A 338 -6.41 11.55 30.76
N ILE A 339 -6.16 12.30 29.70
CA ILE A 339 -7.13 12.55 28.63
C ILE A 339 -7.34 11.29 27.77
N ASN A 340 -8.59 10.83 27.69
CA ASN A 340 -8.99 9.85 26.67
C ASN A 340 -9.58 10.56 25.45
N CYS A 341 -8.76 10.77 24.42
CA CYS A 341 -9.18 11.47 23.19
C CYS A 341 -10.28 10.72 22.41
N LEU A 342 -10.45 9.42 22.61
CA LEU A 342 -11.46 8.61 21.91
C LEU A 342 -12.88 8.80 22.47
N GLN A 343 -12.99 9.32 23.70
CA GLN A 343 -14.26 9.58 24.38
C GLN A 343 -14.49 11.08 24.62
N ARG A 344 -13.51 11.92 24.28
CA ARG A 344 -13.57 13.36 24.50
C ARG A 344 -14.15 14.06 23.28
N ASN A 345 -15.09 14.97 23.50
CA ASN A 345 -15.52 15.88 22.46
C ASN A 345 -14.40 16.91 22.17
N CYS A 346 -13.85 16.87 20.95
CA CYS A 346 -12.82 17.80 20.52
C CYS A 346 -13.34 19.24 20.39
N ASP A 347 -14.65 19.41 20.12
CA ASP A 347 -15.28 20.73 20.00
C ASP A 347 -15.27 21.47 21.35
N ASP A 348 -15.40 20.74 22.45
CA ASP A 348 -15.29 21.32 23.80
C ASP A 348 -13.83 21.48 24.24
N CYS A 349 -12.97 20.52 23.89
CA CYS A 349 -11.57 20.49 24.32
C CYS A 349 -10.71 21.58 23.65
N GLN A 350 -10.80 21.71 22.32
CA GLN A 350 -10.06 22.66 21.48
C GLN A 350 -8.53 22.65 21.59
N TYR A 351 -7.91 21.76 22.39
CA TYR A 351 -6.47 21.78 22.64
C TYR A 351 -5.64 21.64 21.35
N CYS A 352 -5.88 20.57 20.57
CA CYS A 352 -5.17 20.36 19.31
C CYS A 352 -5.42 21.46 18.26
N LYS A 353 -6.61 22.08 18.27
CA LYS A 353 -6.92 23.20 17.38
C LYS A 353 -6.09 24.44 17.73
N LYS A 354 -6.08 24.84 19.01
CA LYS A 354 -5.26 25.95 19.50
C LYS A 354 -3.76 25.72 19.29
N THR A 355 -3.32 24.46 19.36
CA THR A 355 -1.93 24.08 19.04
C THR A 355 -1.67 24.22 17.53
N ALA A 356 -2.59 23.75 16.68
CA ALA A 356 -2.48 23.88 15.24
C ALA A 356 -2.40 25.36 14.81
N ASP A 357 -3.26 26.24 15.34
CA ASP A 357 -3.26 27.67 15.05
C ASP A 357 -1.89 28.35 15.32
N LYS A 358 -1.11 27.79 16.25
CA LYS A 358 0.20 28.31 16.62
C LYS A 358 1.34 27.68 15.82
N ALA A 359 1.28 26.37 15.62
CA ALA A 359 2.39 25.55 15.12
C ALA A 359 2.32 25.24 13.63
N ILE A 360 1.13 25.29 13.01
CA ILE A 360 0.95 24.93 11.61
C ILE A 360 0.99 26.15 10.70
N LYS A 361 1.68 26.01 9.57
CA LYS A 361 1.59 26.88 8.40
C LYS A 361 1.22 26.02 7.20
N ILE A 362 0.27 26.47 6.40
CA ILE A 362 -0.13 25.81 5.15
C ILE A 362 -0.01 26.82 4.03
N ASP A 363 0.45 26.35 2.89
CA ASP A 363 0.38 27.09 1.64
C ASP A 363 -1.08 27.16 1.17
N ASN A 364 -1.73 28.30 1.41
CA ASN A 364 -3.14 28.48 1.14
C ASN A 364 -3.43 28.90 -0.31
N GLU A 365 -2.42 29.18 -1.14
CA GLU A 365 -2.64 29.73 -2.49
C GLU A 365 -3.45 28.77 -3.38
N GLN A 366 -3.31 27.46 -3.16
CA GLN A 366 -4.01 26.43 -3.94
C GLN A 366 -5.24 25.84 -3.24
N TYR A 367 -5.59 26.29 -2.03
CA TYR A 367 -6.60 25.65 -1.19
C TYR A 367 -7.95 25.49 -1.90
N ASP A 368 -8.50 26.58 -2.44
CA ASP A 368 -9.83 26.56 -3.07
C ASP A 368 -9.85 25.66 -4.32
N VAL A 369 -8.75 25.63 -5.06
CA VAL A 369 -8.61 24.77 -6.25
C VAL A 369 -8.54 23.31 -5.83
N ASP A 370 -7.72 22.97 -4.85
CA ASP A 370 -7.57 21.61 -4.33
C ASP A 370 -8.90 21.08 -3.78
N ILE A 371 -9.62 21.88 -3.00
CA ILE A 371 -10.94 21.50 -2.47
C ILE A 371 -11.94 21.27 -3.60
N LYS A 372 -11.95 22.11 -4.64
CA LYS A 372 -12.85 21.93 -5.80
C LYS A 372 -12.52 20.64 -6.55
N GLU A 373 -11.25 20.36 -6.78
CA GLU A 373 -10.78 19.14 -7.44
C GLU A 373 -11.16 17.88 -6.65
N PHE A 374 -10.96 17.88 -5.32
CA PHE A 374 -11.42 16.77 -4.46
C PHE A 374 -12.93 16.58 -4.53
N LYS A 375 -13.71 17.66 -4.46
CA LYS A 375 -15.18 17.58 -4.57
C LYS A 375 -15.61 17.00 -5.91
N GLN A 376 -14.95 17.38 -7.00
CA GLN A 376 -15.20 16.81 -8.33
C GLN A 376 -14.88 15.31 -8.36
N LEU A 377 -13.68 14.91 -7.90
CA LEU A 377 -13.27 13.51 -7.82
C LEU A 377 -14.29 12.67 -7.04
N PHE A 378 -14.70 13.14 -5.86
CA PHE A 378 -15.69 12.43 -5.04
C PHE A 378 -17.07 12.39 -5.69
N ASN A 379 -17.46 13.42 -6.44
CA ASN A 379 -18.69 13.37 -7.22
C ASN A 379 -18.61 12.32 -8.35
N GLU A 380 -17.49 12.24 -9.06
CA GLU A 380 -17.26 11.22 -10.10
C GLU A 380 -17.29 9.80 -9.53
N ILE A 381 -16.71 9.58 -8.34
CA ILE A 381 -16.77 8.29 -7.63
C ILE A 381 -18.21 7.97 -7.23
N ASN A 382 -18.91 8.92 -6.58
CA ASN A 382 -20.26 8.71 -6.06
C ASN A 382 -21.30 8.50 -7.17
N THR A 383 -21.09 9.06 -8.36
CA THR A 383 -21.96 8.88 -9.53
C THR A 383 -21.55 7.70 -10.41
N GLY A 384 -20.42 7.04 -10.09
CA GLY A 384 -19.82 5.99 -10.90
C GLY A 384 -19.13 6.49 -12.18
N ALA A 385 -19.18 7.79 -12.50
CA ALA A 385 -18.53 8.37 -13.68
C ALA A 385 -17.01 8.17 -13.71
N PHE A 386 -16.39 8.02 -12.53
CA PHE A 386 -14.97 7.69 -12.41
C PHE A 386 -14.65 6.31 -13.05
N PHE A 387 -15.51 5.32 -12.81
CA PHE A 387 -15.36 3.92 -13.25
C PHE A 387 -16.05 3.61 -14.58
N LYS A 388 -16.74 4.59 -15.17
CA LYS A 388 -17.28 4.43 -16.52
C LYS A 388 -16.10 4.29 -17.49
N LYS A 389 -16.08 3.16 -18.20
CA LYS A 389 -15.20 2.97 -19.35
C LYS A 389 -15.44 4.13 -20.31
N GLU A 390 -14.39 4.86 -20.65
CA GLU A 390 -14.47 5.67 -21.85
C GLU A 390 -14.60 4.67 -23.00
N GLU A 391 -15.78 4.60 -23.61
CA GLU A 391 -15.92 4.01 -24.93
C GLU A 391 -15.09 4.89 -25.87
N LYS A 392 -13.77 4.64 -25.92
CA LYS A 392 -12.96 5.04 -27.06
C LYS A 392 -13.54 4.25 -28.22
N VAL A 393 -14.51 4.85 -28.91
CA VAL A 393 -15.11 4.29 -30.13
C VAL A 393 -13.94 3.92 -31.02
N MET A 394 -13.77 2.62 -31.22
CA MET A 394 -12.66 2.14 -32.01
C MET A 394 -12.85 2.65 -33.43
N LYS A 395 -11.86 3.37 -33.94
CA LYS A 395 -11.94 3.90 -35.30
C LYS A 395 -11.52 2.81 -36.27
N TRP A 396 -12.43 2.49 -37.17
CA TRP A 396 -12.14 1.71 -38.36
C TRP A 396 -12.05 2.68 -39.52
N GLN A 397 -10.84 2.91 -40.03
CA GLN A 397 -10.66 3.65 -41.27
C GLN A 397 -11.34 2.87 -42.41
N ASN A 398 -11.85 3.58 -43.41
CA ASN A 398 -12.64 2.95 -44.47
C ASN A 398 -11.85 1.88 -45.23
N ASP A 399 -10.56 2.12 -45.48
CA ASP A 399 -9.65 1.19 -46.14
C ASP A 399 -9.43 -0.09 -45.31
N VAL A 400 -9.25 0.05 -44.00
CA VAL A 400 -9.12 -1.08 -43.06
C VAL A 400 -10.41 -1.90 -43.02
N LYS A 401 -11.56 -1.23 -43.01
CA LYS A 401 -12.88 -1.89 -43.02
C LYS A 401 -13.13 -2.63 -44.34
N GLU A 402 -12.77 -2.04 -45.48
CA GLU A 402 -12.87 -2.71 -46.78
C GLU A 402 -12.01 -3.98 -46.84
N ILE A 403 -10.81 -3.96 -46.25
CA ILE A 403 -9.95 -5.14 -46.16
C ILE A 403 -10.60 -6.22 -45.28
N PHE A 404 -11.16 -5.84 -44.13
CA PHE A 404 -11.89 -6.76 -43.26
C PHE A 404 -13.09 -7.41 -43.97
N ASP A 405 -13.89 -6.61 -44.67
CA ASP A 405 -15.07 -7.10 -45.40
C ASP A 405 -14.65 -8.09 -46.50
N LYS A 406 -13.61 -7.77 -47.28
CA LYS A 406 -13.02 -8.71 -48.26
C LYS A 406 -12.48 -9.98 -47.61
N MET A 407 -11.86 -9.87 -46.45
CA MET A 407 -11.37 -11.04 -45.70
C MET A 407 -12.53 -11.94 -45.23
N MET A 408 -13.68 -11.36 -44.88
CA MET A 408 -14.88 -12.12 -44.53
C MET A 408 -15.52 -12.80 -45.75
N GLU A 409 -15.48 -12.18 -46.93
CA GLU A 409 -15.98 -12.78 -48.17
C GLU A 409 -15.21 -14.06 -48.56
N LEU A 410 -13.91 -14.15 -48.23
CA LEU A 410 -13.09 -15.33 -48.46
C LEU A 410 -13.44 -16.51 -47.56
N LYS A 411 -14.15 -16.29 -46.45
CA LYS A 411 -14.59 -17.36 -45.55
C LYS A 411 -15.87 -18.04 -46.07
N PRO A 412 -16.08 -19.34 -45.82
CA PRO A 412 -17.34 -20.02 -46.14
C PRO A 412 -18.55 -19.34 -45.49
N GLU A 413 -19.65 -19.21 -46.23
CA GLU A 413 -20.84 -18.45 -45.84
C GLU A 413 -21.37 -18.82 -44.44
N PHE A 414 -21.41 -20.12 -44.12
CA PHE A 414 -21.92 -20.63 -42.85
C PHE A 414 -21.12 -20.24 -41.60
N ILE A 415 -19.89 -19.72 -41.74
CA ILE A 415 -19.06 -19.26 -40.61
C ILE A 415 -18.82 -17.74 -40.59
N ARG A 416 -19.25 -17.00 -41.61
CA ARG A 416 -18.89 -15.58 -41.76
C ARG A 416 -19.38 -14.73 -40.59
N GLU A 417 -20.62 -14.92 -40.14
CA GLU A 417 -21.20 -14.11 -39.06
C GLU A 417 -20.45 -14.30 -37.73
N VAL A 418 -20.17 -15.55 -37.38
CA VAL A 418 -19.43 -15.88 -36.14
C VAL A 418 -17.99 -15.39 -36.23
N SER A 419 -17.32 -15.65 -37.37
CA SER A 419 -15.94 -15.20 -37.59
C SER A 419 -15.82 -13.69 -37.53
N SER A 420 -16.77 -12.96 -38.13
CA SER A 420 -16.80 -11.50 -38.15
C SER A 420 -16.88 -10.92 -36.73
N LYS A 421 -17.80 -11.41 -35.89
CA LYS A 421 -17.94 -10.95 -34.51
C LYS A 421 -16.68 -11.21 -33.68
N THR A 422 -16.10 -12.41 -33.80
CA THR A 422 -14.91 -12.81 -33.04
C THR A 422 -13.67 -12.02 -33.47
N ILE A 423 -13.42 -11.92 -34.77
CA ILE A 423 -12.25 -11.21 -35.32
C ILE A 423 -12.34 -9.72 -35.05
N LEU A 424 -13.54 -9.13 -35.17
CA LEU A 424 -13.75 -7.72 -34.84
C LEU A 424 -13.41 -7.46 -33.36
N ALA A 425 -13.96 -8.24 -32.44
CA ALA A 425 -13.70 -8.06 -31.01
C ALA A 425 -12.21 -8.22 -30.66
N ASP A 426 -11.55 -9.23 -31.22
CA ASP A 426 -10.12 -9.50 -30.97
C ASP A 426 -9.22 -8.42 -31.61
N ALA A 427 -9.53 -7.96 -32.83
CA ALA A 427 -8.79 -6.87 -33.47
C ALA A 427 -8.87 -5.57 -32.68
N GLU A 428 -10.04 -5.22 -32.12
CA GLU A 428 -10.15 -4.07 -31.23
C GLU A 428 -9.37 -4.27 -29.92
N GLU A 429 -9.31 -5.49 -29.39
CA GLU A 429 -8.52 -5.82 -28.20
C GLU A 429 -7.01 -5.68 -28.47
N ILE A 430 -6.53 -6.18 -29.61
CA ILE A 430 -5.14 -6.05 -30.05
C ILE A 430 -4.77 -4.57 -30.23
N ALA A 431 -5.63 -3.78 -30.89
CA ALA A 431 -5.45 -2.33 -31.03
C ALA A 431 -5.36 -1.63 -29.66
N ARG A 432 -6.22 -2.01 -28.69
CA ARG A 432 -6.16 -1.51 -27.31
C ARG A 432 -4.86 -1.90 -26.60
N LYS A 433 -4.37 -3.14 -26.77
CA LYS A 433 -3.11 -3.62 -26.16
C LYS A 433 -1.89 -2.85 -26.64
N ARG A 434 -1.87 -2.39 -27.90
CA ARG A 434 -0.83 -1.47 -28.42
C ARG A 434 -1.11 0.01 -28.14
N ASN A 435 -2.07 0.31 -27.27
CA ASN A 435 -2.49 1.65 -26.86
C ASN A 435 -2.97 2.54 -28.03
N SER A 436 -3.62 1.94 -29.02
CA SER A 436 -4.23 2.61 -30.18
C SER A 436 -5.75 2.72 -30.04
N ASN A 437 -6.31 3.77 -30.64
CA ASN A 437 -7.77 3.94 -30.82
C ASN A 437 -8.22 3.74 -32.27
N GLU A 438 -7.31 3.30 -33.14
CA GLU A 438 -7.59 2.96 -34.53
C GLU A 438 -7.14 1.52 -34.79
N VAL A 439 -7.99 0.71 -35.41
CA VAL A 439 -7.64 -0.65 -35.86
C VAL A 439 -6.76 -0.55 -37.09
N SER A 440 -5.66 -1.27 -37.11
CA SER A 440 -4.80 -1.42 -38.29
C SER A 440 -5.07 -2.74 -39.01
N VAL A 441 -4.53 -2.86 -40.22
CA VAL A 441 -4.62 -4.10 -41.01
C VAL A 441 -3.93 -5.25 -40.28
N GLU A 442 -2.82 -4.99 -39.60
CA GLU A 442 -2.09 -5.98 -38.81
C GLU A 442 -2.93 -6.54 -37.66
N ASP A 443 -3.69 -5.70 -36.96
CA ASP A 443 -4.57 -6.14 -35.86
C ASP A 443 -5.63 -7.14 -36.37
N ILE A 444 -6.18 -6.90 -37.57
CA ILE A 444 -7.19 -7.76 -38.20
C ILE A 444 -6.57 -9.09 -38.66
N ILE A 445 -5.35 -9.04 -39.21
CA ILE A 445 -4.61 -10.24 -39.61
C ILE A 445 -4.34 -11.10 -38.38
N GLU A 446 -3.79 -10.51 -37.32
CA GLU A 446 -3.47 -11.22 -36.08
C GLU A 446 -4.72 -11.82 -35.43
N ALA A 447 -5.83 -11.06 -35.35
CA ALA A 447 -7.11 -11.56 -34.87
C ALA A 447 -7.66 -12.72 -35.71
N ASN A 448 -7.46 -12.69 -37.03
CA ASN A 448 -7.87 -13.77 -37.92
C ASN A 448 -7.04 -15.04 -37.69
N PHE A 449 -5.75 -14.92 -37.38
CA PHE A 449 -4.91 -16.05 -36.99
C PHE A 449 -5.30 -16.62 -35.62
N ASN A 450 -5.56 -15.78 -34.63
CA ASN A 450 -5.98 -16.21 -33.28
C ASN A 450 -7.31 -16.98 -33.28
N SER A 451 -8.24 -16.58 -34.16
CA SER A 451 -9.58 -17.15 -34.26
C SER A 451 -9.70 -18.32 -35.26
N THR A 452 -8.65 -18.62 -36.02
CA THR A 452 -8.63 -19.70 -37.02
C THR A 452 -7.78 -20.87 -36.53
N PRO A 453 -8.30 -22.12 -36.55
CA PRO A 453 -7.51 -23.31 -36.21
C PRO A 453 -6.23 -23.44 -37.05
N LYS A 454 -5.14 -23.91 -36.43
CA LYS A 454 -3.80 -24.00 -37.07
C LYS A 454 -3.81 -24.85 -38.35
N GLU A 455 -4.66 -25.86 -38.40
CA GLU A 455 -4.80 -26.76 -39.56
C GLU A 455 -5.29 -26.03 -40.81
N ILE A 456 -5.94 -24.87 -40.65
CA ILE A 456 -6.51 -24.06 -41.72
C ILE A 456 -5.56 -22.92 -42.13
N HIS A 457 -4.52 -22.63 -41.35
CA HIS A 457 -3.58 -21.53 -41.61
C HIS A 457 -2.96 -21.56 -43.00
N PRO A 458 -2.52 -22.71 -43.59
CA PRO A 458 -1.94 -22.72 -44.93
C PRO A 458 -2.90 -22.22 -46.03
N ILE A 459 -4.19 -22.56 -45.92
CA ILE A 459 -5.23 -22.13 -46.87
C ILE A 459 -5.55 -20.64 -46.67
N MET A 460 -5.58 -20.20 -45.42
CA MET A 460 -5.81 -18.82 -45.05
C MET A 460 -4.67 -17.90 -45.52
N ILE A 461 -3.41 -18.31 -45.37
CA ILE A 461 -2.23 -17.56 -45.81
C ILE A 461 -2.32 -17.24 -47.31
N GLY A 462 -2.58 -18.25 -48.16
CA GLY A 462 -2.73 -18.02 -49.60
C GLY A 462 -3.90 -17.08 -49.95
N SER A 463 -4.99 -17.15 -49.17
CA SER A 463 -6.15 -16.27 -49.33
C SER A 463 -5.82 -14.81 -48.97
N LEU A 464 -5.04 -14.58 -47.91
CA LEU A 464 -4.61 -13.24 -47.50
C LEU A 464 -3.54 -12.65 -48.43
N GLN A 465 -2.61 -13.47 -48.94
CA GLN A 465 -1.62 -13.04 -49.94
C GLN A 465 -2.29 -12.58 -51.24
N ASN A 466 -3.37 -13.25 -51.67
CA ASN A 466 -4.16 -12.84 -52.85
C ASN A 466 -4.86 -11.48 -52.66
N LEU A 467 -5.10 -11.06 -51.41
CA LEU A 467 -5.58 -9.71 -51.09
C LEU A 467 -4.45 -8.66 -51.01
N GLY A 468 -3.20 -9.07 -51.25
CA GLY A 468 -2.02 -8.19 -51.17
C GLY A 468 -1.56 -7.90 -49.73
N LEU A 469 -1.99 -8.71 -48.75
CA LEU A 469 -1.62 -8.53 -47.35
C LEU A 469 -0.28 -9.22 -47.05
N ASN A 470 0.60 -8.54 -46.31
CA ASN A 470 1.85 -9.13 -45.84
C ASN A 470 1.57 -10.04 -44.64
N VAL A 471 1.84 -11.34 -44.82
CA VAL A 471 1.65 -12.38 -43.79
C VAL A 471 2.92 -13.18 -43.52
N ASP A 472 4.09 -12.68 -43.95
CA ASP A 472 5.36 -13.42 -43.92
C ASP A 472 5.74 -13.86 -42.50
N LYS A 473 5.40 -13.03 -41.50
CA LYS A 473 5.59 -13.31 -40.06
C LYS A 473 4.88 -14.60 -39.58
N TYR A 474 3.86 -15.07 -40.31
CA TYR A 474 3.03 -16.22 -39.93
C TYR A 474 3.29 -17.47 -40.79
N ILE A 475 4.27 -17.42 -41.70
CA ILE A 475 4.64 -18.55 -42.58
C ILE A 475 5.64 -19.51 -41.90
N GLU A 476 6.32 -19.06 -40.84
CA GLU A 476 7.41 -19.80 -40.15
C GLU A 476 7.07 -20.27 -38.71
N GLN A 477 5.80 -20.27 -38.30
CA GLN A 477 5.32 -20.83 -37.01
C GLN A 477 4.48 -22.08 -37.23
#